data_AF-A0A0H3N9D0-F1
#
_entry.id   AF-A0A0H3N9D0-F1
#
_cell.length_a   1.000
_cell.length_b   1.000
_cell.length_c   1.000
_cell.angle_alpha   90.00
_cell.angle_beta   90.00
_cell.angle_gamma   90.00
#
_symmetry.space_group_name_H-M   'P 1'
#
loop_
_entity.id
_entity.type
_entity.pdbx_description
1 polymer ?
#
loop_
_entity_poly.entity_id
_entity_poly.type
_entity_poly.pdbx_seq_one_letter_code
_entity_poly.pdbx_strand_id
1 'polypeptide(L)'
;MGIFKTKMDEDWKVNYIKEFNEMRDSYESKLQKKQFEVDSLKSELDRLRSYKNSLKPKEKQITDDDINNIKSLRRDGLSYKEISNQTSWSKATVSRVLNGLYD
;
A
#
# COMPACT_ATOMS: atom_id res chain seq x y z
N MET A 1 -52.30 45.47 -27.89
CA MET A 1 -52.06 44.75 -26.61
C MET A 1 -51.43 43.36 -26.81
N GLY A 2 -50.64 43.12 -27.88
CA GLY A 2 -50.09 41.79 -28.22
C GLY A 2 -48.58 41.61 -28.01
N ILE A 3 -47.80 42.70 -28.02
CA ILE A 3 -46.33 42.66 -28.02
C ILE A 3 -45.74 42.43 -26.61
N PHE A 4 -46.48 42.80 -25.56
CA PHE A 4 -46.03 42.64 -24.17
C PHE A 4 -46.21 41.21 -23.64
N LYS A 5 -47.22 40.48 -24.12
CA LYS A 5 -47.45 39.08 -23.71
C LYS A 5 -46.39 38.14 -24.30
N THR A 6 -45.91 38.38 -25.52
CA THR A 6 -44.87 37.55 -26.15
C THR A 6 -43.50 37.71 -25.52
N LYS A 7 -43.13 38.91 -25.05
CA LYS A 7 -41.86 39.13 -24.31
C LYS A 7 -41.82 38.40 -22.96
N MET A 8 -42.91 38.49 -22.18
CA MET A 8 -43.02 37.72 -20.92
C MET A 8 -42.96 36.20 -21.15
N ASP A 9 -43.47 35.71 -22.28
CA ASP A 9 -43.48 34.29 -22.65
C ASP A 9 -42.12 33.77 -23.18
N GLU A 10 -41.21 34.67 -23.53
CA GLU A 10 -39.81 34.36 -23.85
C GLU A 10 -38.91 34.45 -22.61
N ASP A 11 -39.17 35.40 -21.71
CA ASP A 11 -38.37 35.62 -20.50
C ASP A 11 -38.36 34.41 -19.55
N TRP A 12 -39.50 33.70 -19.38
CA TRP A 12 -39.51 32.51 -18.53
C TRP A 12 -38.72 31.34 -19.13
N LYS A 13 -38.67 31.22 -20.45
CA LYS A 13 -37.88 30.19 -21.14
C LYS A 13 -36.39 30.47 -20.97
N VAL A 14 -35.99 31.73 -21.08
CA VAL A 14 -34.61 32.16 -20.85
C VAL A 14 -34.19 31.89 -19.40
N ASN A 15 -35.04 32.23 -18.42
CA ASN A 15 -34.77 31.93 -17.01
C ASN A 15 -34.68 30.43 -16.74
N TYR A 16 -35.60 29.63 -17.28
CA TYR A 16 -35.57 28.18 -17.15
C TYR A 16 -34.29 27.57 -17.73
N ILE A 17 -33.86 27.99 -18.92
CA ILE A 17 -32.62 27.52 -19.55
C ILE A 17 -31.41 27.90 -18.69
N LYS A 18 -31.42 29.11 -18.13
CA LYS A 18 -30.35 29.58 -17.25
C LYS A 18 -30.25 28.74 -15.98
N GLU A 19 -31.35 28.54 -15.26
CA GLU A 19 -31.41 27.72 -14.05
C GLU A 19 -31.00 26.25 -14.33
N PHE A 20 -31.43 25.71 -15.47
CA PHE A 20 -31.05 24.36 -15.90
C PHE A 20 -29.54 24.25 -16.14
N ASN A 21 -28.94 25.22 -16.84
CA ASN A 21 -27.50 25.23 -17.09
C ASN A 21 -26.72 25.38 -15.78
N GLU A 22 -27.13 26.26 -14.88
CA GLU A 22 -26.51 26.42 -13.56
C GLU A 22 -26.56 25.11 -12.75
N MET A 23 -27.71 24.42 -12.79
CA MET A 23 -27.88 23.13 -12.15
C MET A 23 -26.95 22.08 -12.77
N ARG A 24 -26.91 21.98 -14.10
CA ARG A 24 -26.03 21.05 -14.83
C ARG A 24 -24.57 21.29 -14.46
N ASP A 25 -24.11 22.54 -14.51
CA ASP A 25 -22.73 22.91 -14.23
C ASP A 25 -22.36 22.60 -12.76
N SER A 26 -23.31 22.77 -11.83
CA SER A 26 -23.14 22.36 -10.43
C SER A 26 -22.91 20.85 -10.28
N TYR A 27 -23.70 20.03 -10.99
CA TYR A 27 -23.55 18.59 -10.97
C TYR A 27 -22.26 18.13 -11.65
N GLU A 28 -21.91 18.73 -12.77
CA GLU A 28 -20.65 18.46 -13.48
C GLU A 28 -19.44 18.76 -12.58
N SER A 29 -19.45 19.90 -11.88
CA SER A 29 -18.39 20.24 -10.92
C SER A 29 -18.30 19.22 -9.77
N LYS A 30 -19.43 18.75 -9.23
CA LYS A 30 -19.45 17.72 -8.19
C LYS A 30 -18.88 16.40 -8.69
N LEU A 31 -19.26 15.99 -9.91
CA LEU A 31 -18.78 14.76 -10.53
C LEU A 31 -17.27 14.83 -10.76
N GLN A 32 -16.78 15.96 -11.28
CA GLN A 32 -15.36 16.19 -11.51
C GLN A 32 -14.55 16.13 -10.19
N LYS A 33 -15.04 16.76 -9.11
CA LYS A 33 -14.40 16.68 -7.79
C LYS A 33 -14.32 15.24 -7.28
N LYS A 34 -15.39 14.46 -7.46
CA LYS A 34 -15.40 13.04 -7.07
C LYS A 34 -14.47 12.20 -7.92
N GLN A 35 -14.34 12.50 -9.21
CA GLN A 35 -13.38 11.83 -10.08
C GLN A 35 -11.94 12.10 -9.62
N PHE A 36 -11.59 13.36 -9.30
CA PHE A 36 -10.27 13.70 -8.74
C PHE A 36 -9.99 12.98 -7.41
N GLU A 37 -10.98 12.89 -6.52
CA GLU A 37 -10.85 12.17 -5.25
C GLU A 37 -10.56 10.67 -5.47
N VAL A 38 -11.28 10.03 -6.39
CA VAL A 38 -11.07 8.62 -6.76
C VAL A 38 -9.66 8.41 -7.32
N ASP A 39 -9.19 9.29 -8.20
CA ASP A 39 -7.88 9.15 -8.83
C ASP A 39 -6.73 9.40 -7.84
N SER A 40 -6.92 10.32 -6.89
CA SER A 40 -6.00 10.53 -5.78
C SER A 40 -5.89 9.29 -4.89
N LEU A 41 -7.04 8.71 -4.49
CA LEU A 41 -7.09 7.52 -3.64
C LEU A 41 -6.48 6.28 -4.34
N LYS A 42 -6.70 6.12 -5.65
CA LYS A 42 -6.04 5.06 -6.44
C LYS A 42 -4.52 5.22 -6.43
N SER A 43 -4.04 6.44 -6.64
CA SER A 43 -2.60 6.74 -6.63
C SER A 43 -1.96 6.46 -5.26
N GLU A 44 -2.67 6.76 -4.17
CA GLU A 44 -2.21 6.45 -2.81
C GLU A 44 -2.19 4.94 -2.55
N LEU A 45 -3.21 4.20 -2.97
CA LEU A 45 -3.24 2.74 -2.87
C LEU A 45 -2.07 2.09 -3.60
N ASP A 46 -1.72 2.57 -4.80
CA ASP A 46 -0.59 2.04 -5.57
C ASP A 46 0.75 2.31 -4.88
N ARG A 47 0.90 3.50 -4.26
CA ARG A 47 2.08 3.82 -3.43
C ARG A 47 2.18 2.92 -2.19
N LEU A 48 1.07 2.66 -1.51
CA LEU A 48 1.05 1.79 -0.33
C LEU A 48 1.31 0.32 -0.70
N ARG A 49 0.76 -0.14 -1.82
CA ARG A 49 1.03 -1.49 -2.35
C ARG A 49 2.50 -1.69 -2.70
N SER A 50 3.13 -0.71 -3.34
CA SER A 50 4.56 -0.77 -3.64
C SER A 50 5.41 -0.75 -2.36
N TYR A 51 5.03 0.03 -1.36
CA TYR A 51 5.70 0.04 -0.05
C TYR A 51 5.57 -1.29 0.70
N LYS A 52 4.39 -1.92 0.70
CA LYS A 52 4.18 -3.23 1.36
C LYS A 52 5.07 -4.33 0.76
N ASN A 53 5.39 -4.25 -0.54
CA ASN A 53 6.31 -5.16 -1.19
C ASN A 53 7.77 -5.01 -0.74
N SER A 54 8.13 -3.91 -0.06
CA SER A 54 9.47 -3.70 0.52
C SER A 54 9.64 -4.32 1.91
N LEU A 55 8.54 -4.63 2.62
CA LEU A 55 8.52 -5.23 3.96
C LEU A 55 8.39 -6.75 3.93
N LYS A 56 8.81 -7.41 2.83
CA LYS A 56 8.81 -8.88 2.79
C LYS A 56 9.72 -9.41 3.89
N PRO A 57 9.28 -10.42 4.67
CA PRO A 57 10.14 -11.09 5.64
C PRO A 57 11.44 -11.49 4.96
N LYS A 58 12.58 -11.18 5.60
CA LYS A 58 13.89 -11.55 5.05
C LYS A 58 13.93 -13.07 4.93
N GLU A 59 14.19 -13.56 3.71
CA GLU A 59 14.28 -15.00 3.44
C GLU A 59 15.38 -15.64 4.31
N LYS A 60 15.24 -16.95 4.60
CA LYS A 60 16.22 -17.73 5.37
C LYS A 60 17.60 -17.55 4.72
N GLN A 61 18.50 -16.84 5.41
CA GLN A 61 19.87 -16.56 4.92
C GLN A 61 20.86 -17.67 5.29
N ILE A 62 20.53 -18.46 6.32
CA ILE A 62 21.38 -19.54 6.80
C ILE A 62 21.15 -20.79 5.94
N THR A 63 22.23 -21.40 5.46
CA THR A 63 22.15 -22.62 4.64
C THR A 63 21.97 -23.87 5.50
N ASP A 64 21.59 -24.99 4.88
CA ASP A 64 21.49 -26.26 5.61
C ASP A 64 22.87 -26.80 6.02
N ASP A 65 23.92 -26.48 5.26
CA ASP A 65 25.31 -26.78 5.63
C ASP A 65 25.75 -26.01 6.88
N ASP A 66 25.41 -24.71 6.97
CA ASP A 66 25.64 -23.90 8.17
C ASP A 66 24.93 -24.48 9.40
N ILE A 67 23.67 -24.94 9.22
CA ILE A 67 22.88 -25.57 10.27
C ILE A 67 23.56 -26.86 10.75
N ASN A 68 23.99 -27.71 9.82
CA ASN A 68 24.69 -28.95 10.13
C ASN A 68 26.02 -28.71 10.83
N ASN A 69 26.77 -27.69 10.41
CA ASN A 69 28.02 -27.28 11.03
C ASN A 69 27.81 -26.78 12.47
N ILE A 70 26.80 -25.93 12.71
CA ILE A 70 26.46 -25.49 14.08
C ILE A 70 26.08 -26.68 14.97
N LYS A 71 25.31 -27.63 14.43
CA LYS A 71 24.92 -28.85 15.15
C LYS A 71 26.10 -29.78 15.41
N SER A 72 27.07 -29.92 14.51
CA SER A 72 28.29 -30.69 14.77
C SER A 72 29.15 -30.04 15.84
N LEU A 73 29.42 -28.73 15.75
CA LEU A 73 30.22 -28.03 16.75
C LEU A 73 29.59 -28.08 18.15
N ARG A 74 28.26 -28.09 18.23
CA ARG A 74 27.57 -28.31 19.52
C ARG A 74 27.75 -29.72 20.06
N ARG A 75 27.74 -30.74 19.20
CA ARG A 75 28.05 -32.13 19.57
C ARG A 75 29.50 -32.31 20.02
N ASP A 76 30.41 -31.53 19.43
CA ASP A 76 31.83 -31.48 19.82
C ASP A 76 32.08 -30.74 21.14
N GLY A 77 31.01 -30.24 21.79
CA GLY A 77 31.06 -29.65 23.13
C GLY A 77 31.29 -28.14 23.16
N LEU A 78 31.36 -27.46 22.00
CA LEU A 78 31.61 -26.02 21.98
C LEU A 78 30.45 -25.22 22.58
N SER A 79 30.80 -24.11 23.22
CA SER A 79 29.85 -23.13 23.73
C SER A 79 29.27 -22.28 22.60
N TYR A 80 28.12 -21.64 22.87
CA TYR A 80 27.45 -20.75 21.92
C TYR A 80 28.34 -19.59 21.47
N LYS A 81 29.29 -19.15 22.31
CA LYS A 81 30.26 -18.10 21.97
C LYS A 81 31.32 -18.61 21.01
N GLU A 82 31.86 -19.80 21.24
CA GLU A 82 32.88 -20.40 20.38
C GLU A 82 32.31 -20.74 19.01
N ILE A 83 31.10 -21.32 18.96
CA ILE A 83 30.39 -21.59 17.71
C ILE A 83 30.15 -20.29 16.93
N SER A 84 29.72 -19.22 17.61
CA SER A 84 29.50 -17.92 16.98
C SER A 84 30.78 -17.34 16.39
N ASN A 85 31.91 -17.48 17.10
CA ASN A 85 33.21 -17.03 16.62
C ASN A 85 33.71 -17.85 15.42
N GLN A 86 33.47 -19.16 15.40
CA GLN A 86 33.95 -20.06 14.35
C GLN A 86 33.10 -19.99 13.07
N THR A 87 31.79 -19.85 13.21
CA THR A 87 30.84 -19.85 12.09
C THR A 87 30.52 -18.45 11.56
N SER A 88 30.99 -17.39 12.23
CA SER A 88 30.65 -15.99 11.96
C SER A 88 29.15 -15.67 12.08
N TRP A 89 28.32 -16.62 12.54
CA TRP A 89 26.92 -16.39 12.84
C TRP A 89 26.74 -15.81 14.23
N SER A 90 25.75 -14.93 14.40
CA SER A 90 25.43 -14.36 15.70
C SER A 90 25.03 -15.44 16.70
N LYS A 91 25.30 -15.22 18.00
CA LYS A 91 24.82 -16.10 19.08
C LYS A 91 23.29 -16.34 19.03
N ALA A 92 22.53 -15.34 18.58
CA ALA A 92 21.09 -15.46 18.41
C ALA A 92 20.73 -16.46 17.29
N THR A 93 21.43 -16.40 16.15
CA THR A 93 21.26 -17.36 15.06
C THR A 93 21.63 -18.77 15.51
N VAL A 94 22.78 -18.94 16.18
CA VAL A 94 23.22 -20.22 16.75
C VAL A 94 22.16 -20.79 17.70
N SER A 95 21.60 -19.95 18.58
CA SER A 95 20.54 -20.37 19.49
C SER A 95 19.26 -20.82 18.77
N ARG A 96 18.83 -20.09 17.75
CA ARG A 96 17.67 -20.48 16.93
C ARG A 96 17.87 -21.82 16.23
N VAL A 97 19.07 -22.08 15.69
CA VAL A 97 19.42 -23.36 15.06
C VAL A 97 19.38 -24.50 16.06
N LEU A 98 20.01 -24.34 17.23
CA LEU A 98 20.07 -25.39 18.25
C LEU A 98 18.71 -25.67 18.92
N ASN A 99 17.79 -24.70 18.88
CA ASN A 99 16.42 -24.85 19.38
C ASN A 99 15.42 -25.34 18.32
N GLY A 100 15.88 -25.72 17.13
CA GLY A 100 15.03 -26.32 16.09
C GLY A 100 14.16 -25.34 15.28
N LEU A 101 14.49 -24.03 15.24
CA LEU A 101 13.74 -23.06 14.44
C LEU A 101 13.90 -23.28 12.92
N TYR A 102 14.95 -23.98 12.52
CA TYR A 102 15.32 -24.21 11.12
C TYR A 102 15.35 -25.70 10.73
N ASP A 103 14.76 -26.57 11.56
CA ASP A 103 14.56 -27.99 11.26
C ASP A 103 13.49 -28.22 10.18
#